data_AF-A0AAC9GGW4-F1
#
_entry.id   AF-A0AAC9GGW4-F1
#
_cell.length_a   1.000
_cell.length_b   1.000
_cell.length_c   1.000
_cell.angle_alpha   90.00
_cell.angle_beta   90.00
_cell.angle_gamma   90.00
#
_symmetry.space_group_name_H-M   'P 1'
#
loop_
_entity.id
_entity.type
_entity.pdbx_description
1 polymer ?
#
loop_
_entity_poly.entity_id
_entity_poly.type
_entity_poly.pdbx_seq_one_letter_code
_entity_poly.pdbx_strand_id
1 'polypeptide(L)'
;MNKNQIEARIAQLYLALQYCSERTKTFTAGERICINQERFQWMHILDDETASPRPVPKNIENKLKEVSKLAVQHNFKPYYGDPFKNEIILYN
;
A
#
# COMPACT_ATOMS: atom_id res chain seq x y z
N MET A 1 10.53 3.51 -11.75
CA MET A 1 9.57 2.38 -11.69
C MET A 1 8.61 2.55 -12.85
N ASN A 2 8.19 1.47 -13.52
CA ASN A 2 7.13 1.56 -14.51
C ASN A 2 5.75 1.62 -13.82
N LYS A 3 4.69 1.93 -14.59
CA LYS A 3 3.32 2.05 -14.08
C LYS A 3 2.88 0.85 -13.23
N ASN A 4 3.06 -0.37 -13.74
CA ASN A 4 2.67 -1.60 -13.02
C ASN A 4 3.42 -1.75 -11.68
N GLN A 5 4.70 -1.36 -11.62
CA GLN A 5 5.47 -1.37 -10.38
C GLN A 5 4.95 -0.33 -9.38
N ILE A 6 4.52 0.84 -9.86
CA ILE A 6 3.95 1.91 -9.02
C ILE A 6 2.60 1.46 -8.45
N GLU A 7 1.71 0.91 -9.28
CA GLU A 7 0.41 0.37 -8.85
C GLU A 7 0.59 -0.74 -7.80
N ALA A 8 1.49 -1.69 -8.03
CA ALA A 8 1.80 -2.74 -7.08
C ALA A 8 2.33 -2.19 -5.74
N ARG A 9 3.16 -1.13 -5.79
CA ARG A 9 3.65 -0.46 -4.58
C ARG A 9 2.53 0.23 -3.82
N ILE A 10 1.65 0.96 -4.51
CA ILE A 10 0.48 1.60 -3.90
C ILE A 10 -0.44 0.55 -3.24
N ALA A 11 -0.70 -0.57 -3.92
CA ALA A 11 -1.50 -1.66 -3.37
C ALA A 11 -0.86 -2.26 -2.10
N GLN A 12 0.47 -2.46 -2.09
CA GLN A 12 1.20 -2.90 -0.91
C GLN A 12 1.07 -1.92 0.27
N LEU A 13 1.20 -0.62 0.02
CA LEU A 13 1.07 0.43 1.04
C LEU A 13 -0.37 0.47 1.60
N TYR A 14 -1.38 0.31 0.75
CA TYR A 14 -2.78 0.19 1.16
C TYR A 14 -3.02 -1.04 2.04
N LEU A 15 -2.55 -2.22 1.61
CA LEU A 15 -2.68 -3.46 2.37
C LEU A 15 -2.11 -3.30 3.77
N ALA A 16 -0.91 -2.71 3.88
CA ALA A 16 -0.26 -2.52 5.16
C ALA A 16 -1.05 -1.62 6.12
N LEU A 17 -1.63 -0.53 5.60
CA LEU A 17 -2.46 0.38 6.39
C LEU A 17 -3.76 -0.28 6.87
N GLN A 18 -4.41 -1.07 6.00
CA GLN A 18 -5.64 -1.79 6.34
C GLN A 18 -5.37 -2.89 7.38
N TYR A 19 -4.42 -3.78 7.08
CA TYR A 19 -4.03 -4.88 7.98
C TYR A 19 -3.71 -4.41 9.39
N CYS A 20 -2.93 -3.32 9.51
CA CYS A 20 -2.52 -2.81 10.82
C CYS A 20 -3.61 -2.03 11.57
N SER A 21 -4.68 -1.62 10.89
CA SER A 21 -5.84 -1.00 11.53
C SER A 21 -6.77 -2.04 12.15
N GLU A 22 -6.81 -3.25 11.60
CA GLU A 22 -7.76 -4.30 12.00
C GLU A 22 -7.15 -5.39 12.89
N ARG A 23 -5.87 -5.71 12.72
CA ARG A 23 -5.24 -6.86 13.39
C ARG A 23 -4.26 -6.43 14.46
N THR A 24 -3.15 -5.83 14.03
CA THR A 24 -2.01 -5.54 14.91
C THR A 24 -1.51 -4.13 14.65
N LYS A 25 -1.35 -3.33 15.72
CA LYS A 25 -0.74 -1.99 15.63
C LYS A 25 0.77 -2.06 15.38
N THR A 26 1.18 -2.57 14.21
CA THR A 26 2.59 -2.76 13.81
C THR A 26 3.32 -1.45 13.51
N PHE A 27 2.55 -0.42 13.11
CA PHE A 27 3.07 0.91 12.78
C PHE A 27 2.68 1.93 13.85
N THR A 28 3.63 2.79 14.20
CA THR A 28 3.34 4.01 14.96
C THR A 28 2.55 5.01 14.11
N ALA A 29 2.00 6.05 14.75
CA ALA A 29 1.33 7.14 14.02
C ALA A 29 2.25 7.79 12.99
N GLY A 30 3.51 8.07 13.35
CA GLY A 30 4.50 8.65 12.44
C GLY A 30 4.81 7.75 11.24
N GLU A 31 4.94 6.43 11.46
CA GLU A 31 5.17 5.49 10.37
C GLU A 31 3.97 5.40 9.42
N ARG A 32 2.74 5.44 9.94
CA ARG A 32 1.52 5.49 9.11
C ARG A 32 1.45 6.76 8.26
N ILE A 33 1.90 7.90 8.80
CA ILE A 33 2.00 9.15 8.04
C ILE A 33 2.99 8.99 6.90
N CYS A 34 4.18 8.44 7.14
CA CYS A 34 5.17 8.21 6.07
C CYS A 34 4.63 7.28 4.97
N ILE A 35 3.95 6.19 5.34
CA ILE A 35 3.34 5.25 4.39
C ILE A 35 2.28 5.94 3.53
N ASN A 36 1.41 6.75 4.16
CA ASN A 36 0.41 7.53 3.42
C ASN A 36 1.05 8.56 2.49
N GLN A 37 2.09 9.27 2.94
CA GLN A 37 2.81 10.23 2.09
C GLN A 37 3.43 9.56 0.86
N GLU A 38 4.10 8.41 1.04
CA GLU A 38 4.63 7.65 -0.09
C GLU A 38 3.50 7.24 -1.05
N ARG A 39 2.40 6.71 -0.50
CA ARG A 39 1.25 6.26 -1.31
C ARG A 39 0.66 7.38 -2.15
N PHE A 40 0.42 8.55 -1.57
CA PHE A 40 -0.09 9.71 -2.31
C PHE A 40 0.93 10.24 -3.32
N GLN A 41 2.23 10.23 -3.00
CA GLN A 41 3.25 10.64 -3.96
C GLN A 41 3.27 9.72 -5.18
N TRP A 42 3.09 8.41 -4.98
CA TRP A 42 2.99 7.47 -6.08
C TRP A 42 1.71 7.67 -6.91
N MET A 43 0.57 7.96 -6.29
CA MET A 43 -0.64 8.34 -7.03
C MET A 43 -0.38 9.58 -7.89
N HIS A 44 0.27 10.60 -7.34
CA HIS A 44 0.60 11.82 -8.07
C HIS A 44 1.56 11.56 -9.24
N ILE A 45 2.55 10.68 -9.09
CA ILE A 45 3.49 10.29 -10.16
C ILE A 45 2.78 9.56 -11.32
N LEU A 46 1.66 8.88 -11.07
CA LEU A 46 0.85 8.30 -12.14
C LEU A 46 0.18 9.37 -13.03
N ASP A 47 -0.07 10.56 -12.48
CA ASP A 47 -0.65 11.70 -13.20
C ASP A 47 0.43 12.64 -13.77
N ASP A 48 1.56 12.80 -13.07
CA ASP A 48 2.71 13.62 -13.43
C ASP A 48 4.02 12.84 -13.25
N GLU A 49 4.52 12.25 -14.34
CA GLU A 49 5.75 11.45 -14.34
C GLU A 49 7.01 12.26 -13.98
N THR A 50 6.94 13.61 -13.98
CA THR A 50 8.07 14.46 -13.58
C THR A 50 8.19 14.62 -12.07
N ALA A 51 7.15 14.24 -11.31
CA ALA A 51 7.16 14.32 -9.86
C ALA A 51 8.20 13.37 -9.25
N SER A 52 8.85 13.81 -8.17
CA SER A 52 9.88 13.02 -7.49
C SER A 52 9.29 12.01 -6.51
N PRO A 53 9.83 10.79 -6.40
CA PRO A 53 9.35 9.81 -5.43
C PRO A 53 9.70 10.20 -3.99
N ARG A 54 8.87 9.75 -3.05
CA ARG A 54 9.09 9.91 -1.60
C ARG A 54 9.02 8.53 -0.91
N PRO A 55 10.06 7.69 -1.06
CA PRO A 55 10.05 6.36 -0.46
C PRO A 55 10.11 6.44 1.08
N VAL A 56 9.47 5.49 1.76
CA VAL A 56 9.63 5.35 3.21
C VAL A 56 11.06 4.93 3.59
N PRO A 57 11.52 5.27 4.81
CA PRO A 57 12.76 4.75 5.37
C PRO A 57 12.84 3.22 5.45
N LYS A 58 14.07 2.68 5.44
CA LYS A 58 14.35 1.22 5.40
C LYS A 58 13.71 0.41 6.54
N ASN A 59 13.59 0.98 7.73
CA ASN A 59 12.92 0.32 8.86
C ASN A 59 11.43 0.12 8.59
N ILE A 60 10.77 1.09 7.95
CA ILE A 60 9.35 0.97 7.55
C ILE A 60 9.24 -0.06 6.42
N GLU A 61 10.17 -0.05 5.47
CA GLU A 61 10.22 -1.04 4.39
C GLU A 61 10.29 -2.49 4.90
N ASN A 62 11.09 -2.74 5.94
CA ASN A 62 11.16 -4.06 6.56
C ASN A 62 9.81 -4.48 7.19
N LYS A 63 9.14 -3.54 7.88
CA LYS A 63 7.81 -3.78 8.45
C LYS A 63 6.75 -4.03 7.36
N LEU A 64 6.79 -3.31 6.23
CA LEU A 64 5.89 -3.54 5.10
C LEU A 64 6.01 -4.97 4.56
N LYS A 65 7.24 -5.50 4.46
CA LYS A 65 7.49 -6.88 4.04
C LYS A 65 6.94 -7.89 5.05
N GLU A 66 7.11 -7.64 6.34
CA GLU A 66 6.56 -8.49 7.40
C GLU A 66 5.02 -8.51 7.36
N VAL A 67 4.39 -7.34 7.28
CA VAL A 67 2.93 -7.22 7.16
C VAL A 67 2.40 -7.93 5.92
N SER A 68 3.10 -7.84 4.79
CA SER A 68 2.72 -8.55 3.57
C SER A 68 2.73 -10.07 3.77
N LYS A 69 3.72 -10.62 4.50
CA LYS A 69 3.76 -12.05 4.85
C LYS A 69 2.63 -12.43 5.80
N LEU A 70 2.40 -11.64 6.85
CA LEU A 70 1.34 -11.87 7.82
C LEU A 70 -0.05 -11.83 7.17
N ALA A 71 -0.30 -10.87 6.28
CA ALA A 71 -1.55 -10.77 5.55
C ALA A 71 -1.85 -12.06 4.76
N VAL A 72 -0.84 -12.63 4.08
CA VAL A 72 -0.99 -13.93 3.40
C VAL A 72 -1.23 -15.06 4.40
N GLN A 73 -0.43 -15.16 5.46
CA GLN A 73 -0.56 -16.20 6.48
C GLN A 73 -1.93 -16.21 7.16
N HIS A 74 -2.52 -15.02 7.35
CA HIS A 74 -3.83 -14.87 7.98
C HIS A 74 -5.00 -14.85 6.98
N ASN A 75 -4.75 -15.11 5.69
CA ASN A 75 -5.75 -15.00 4.62
C ASN A 75 -6.52 -13.67 4.69
N PHE A 76 -5.81 -12.58 5.01
CA PHE A 76 -6.40 -11.28 5.19
C PHE A 76 -6.97 -10.76 3.87
N LYS A 77 -8.23 -10.34 3.91
CA LYS A 77 -8.92 -9.72 2.78
C LYS A 77 -9.06 -8.23 3.06
N PRO A 78 -8.31 -7.35 2.38
CA PRO A 78 -8.48 -5.92 2.56
C PRO A 78 -9.90 -5.50 2.15
N TYR A 79 -10.52 -4.60 2.91
CA TYR A 79 -11.85 -4.05 2.63
C TYR A 79 -11.91 -3.33 1.28
N TYR A 80 -10.86 -2.59 0.97
CA TYR A 80 -10.66 -2.05 -0.37
C TYR A 80 -9.71 -2.98 -1.11
N GLY A 81 -10.18 -3.55 -2.22
CA GLY A 81 -9.34 -4.31 -3.15
C GLY A 81 -8.18 -3.47 -3.70
N ASP A 82 -7.42 -4.06 -4.61
CA ASP A 82 -6.42 -3.29 -5.36
C ASP A 82 -7.11 -2.07 -6.00
N PRO A 83 -6.74 -0.82 -5.64
CA PRO A 83 -7.43 0.38 -6.12
C PRO A 83 -7.34 0.56 -7.64
N PHE A 84 -6.50 -0.24 -8.31
CA PHE A 84 -6.35 -0.26 -9.76
C PHE A 84 -6.98 -1.47 -10.43
N LYS A 85 -7.51 -2.44 -9.67
CA LYS A 85 -8.33 -3.52 -10.22
C LYS A 85 -9.79 -3.11 -10.13
N ASN A 86 -10.38 -2.84 -11.28
CA ASN A 86 -11.82 -2.79 -11.41
C ASN A 86 -12.39 -4.10 -10.84
N GLU A 87 -13.29 -3.98 -9.87
CA GLU A 87 -14.18 -5.09 -9.54
C GLU A 87 -14.84 -5.53 -10.85
N ILE A 88 -14.74 -6.81 -11.21
CA ILE A 88 -15.60 -7.37 -12.24
C ILE A 88 -17.00 -7.29 -11.65
N ILE A 89 -17.74 -6.24 -12.01
CA ILE A 89 -19.18 -6.17 -11.76
C ILE A 89 -19.79 -7.25 -12.64
N LEU A 90 -19.97 -8.45 -12.08
CA LEU A 90 -20.85 -9.45 -12.64
C LEU A 90 -22.27 -8.90 -12.46
N TYR A 91 -22.76 -8.17 -13.47
CA TYR A 91 -24.18 -7.96 -13.64
C TYR A 91 -24.81 -9.34 -13.85
N ASN A 92 -25.56 -9.81 -12.84
CA ASN A 92 -26.52 -10.90 -13.01
C ASN A 92 -27.78 -10.39 -13.69
#